data_AF-A0A7S2X398-F1
#
_entry.id   AF-A0A7S2X398-F1
#
_cell.length_a   1.000
_cell.length_b   1.000
_cell.length_c   1.000
_cell.angle_alpha   90.00
_cell.angle_beta   90.00
_cell.angle_gamma   90.00
#
_symmetry.space_group_name_H-M   'P 1'
#
loop_
_entity.id
_entity.type
_entity.pdbx_description
1 polymer ?
#
loop_
_entity_poly.entity_id
_entity_poly.type
_entity_poly.pdbx_seq_one_letter_code
_entity_poly.pdbx_strand_id
1 'polypeptide(L)'
;ESDSELCCFEGFGCCLGPVDAFLPEKGSTTDIFSAFPKKLVSFGFSPQAFAIYNDLVRPTIRRLDTVTLTAISTVLAFYTTISIAGYFTYGSEITDNLLGSYPLTTEVTIARVGISFVLCVSYPLLMIPCTESMTHFVGTITSLTTGKNITDLKTR
;
A
#
# COMPACT_ATOMS: atom_id res chain seq x y z
N GLU A 1 -4.42 5.33 26.93
CA GLU A 1 -5.40 6.44 26.79
C GLU A 1 -5.03 7.73 27.56
N SER A 2 -4.10 7.77 28.55
CA SER A 2 -3.78 9.08 29.21
C SER A 2 -2.31 9.49 29.38
N ASP A 3 -1.30 8.65 29.11
CA ASP A 3 0.11 9.06 29.37
C ASP A 3 0.90 9.50 28.12
N SER A 4 0.31 9.43 26.92
CA SER A 4 1.02 9.73 25.67
C SER A 4 0.81 11.15 25.13
N GLU A 5 -0.09 11.95 25.71
CA GLU A 5 -0.41 13.29 25.20
C GLU A 5 0.56 14.40 25.65
N LEU A 6 1.39 14.16 26.68
CA LEU A 6 2.25 15.22 27.23
C LEU A 6 3.59 15.43 26.49
N CYS A 7 4.04 14.51 25.62
CA CYS A 7 5.38 14.57 25.05
C CYS A 7 5.55 15.42 23.78
N CYS A 8 4.49 15.95 23.16
CA CYS A 8 4.60 16.58 21.82
C CYS A 8 4.43 18.11 21.76
N PHE A 9 4.25 18.82 22.89
CA PHE A 9 4.05 20.28 22.83
C PHE A 9 5.34 21.11 22.93
N GLU A 10 6.49 20.51 23.28
CA GLU A 10 7.79 21.21 23.31
C GLU A 10 8.91 20.38 22.67
N GLY A 11 9.34 20.82 21.48
CA GLY A 11 10.67 20.53 20.94
C GLY A 11 10.88 19.17 20.27
N PHE A 12 11.72 19.19 19.23
CA PHE A 12 12.40 18.02 18.67
C PHE A 12 13.08 17.23 19.82
N GLY A 13 12.45 16.19 20.38
CA GLY A 13 13.18 15.33 21.33
C GLY A 13 12.41 14.42 22.31
N CYS A 14 11.13 14.59 22.58
CA CYS A 14 10.51 13.96 23.77
C CYS A 14 9.97 12.52 23.61
N CYS A 15 10.02 11.91 22.41
CA CYS A 15 9.56 10.53 22.17
C CYS A 15 10.62 9.65 21.46
N LEU A 16 11.91 9.98 21.53
CA LEU A 16 12.92 9.09 20.95
C LEU A 16 13.09 7.87 21.87
N GLY A 17 12.42 6.76 21.51
CA GLY A 17 12.84 5.44 21.97
C GLY A 17 14.29 5.17 21.52
N PRO A 18 15.04 4.28 22.20
CA PRO A 18 16.39 3.92 21.80
C PRO A 18 16.47 3.56 20.31
N VAL A 19 17.47 4.11 19.62
CA VAL A 19 17.70 3.91 18.18
C VAL A 19 18.38 2.58 17.90
N ASP A 20 17.71 1.49 18.26
CA ASP A 20 18.16 0.12 18.04
C ASP A 20 17.82 -0.34 16.61
N ALA A 21 18.18 0.44 15.59
CA ALA A 21 17.79 0.18 14.20
C ALA A 21 18.43 -1.10 13.62
N PHE A 22 19.43 -1.64 14.32
CA PHE A 22 20.31 -2.69 13.80
C PHE A 22 20.83 -3.68 14.84
N LEU A 23 20.41 -3.61 16.12
CA LEU A 23 20.84 -4.59 17.12
C LEU A 23 19.99 -5.87 17.00
N PRO A 24 20.57 -7.01 16.59
CA PRO A 24 19.86 -8.25 16.34
C PRO A 24 19.66 -9.03 17.66
N GLU A 25 19.20 -8.37 18.74
CA GLU A 25 19.18 -9.01 20.06
C GLU A 25 17.81 -9.23 20.69
N LYS A 26 16.71 -9.09 19.94
CA LYS A 26 15.38 -9.63 20.34
C LYS A 26 14.51 -9.95 19.13
N GLY A 27 14.74 -11.06 18.45
CA GLY A 27 13.88 -11.46 17.34
C GLY A 27 14.11 -12.90 16.92
N SER A 28 13.21 -13.78 17.35
CA SER A 28 13.04 -15.10 16.77
C SER A 28 12.90 -14.95 15.25
N THR A 29 13.52 -15.82 14.45
CA THR A 29 13.51 -15.78 12.97
C THR A 29 12.11 -15.61 12.36
N THR A 30 11.08 -15.97 13.13
CA THR A 30 9.65 -15.80 12.85
C THR A 30 9.22 -14.37 12.55
N ASP A 31 9.84 -13.34 13.13
CA ASP A 31 9.39 -11.95 12.97
C ASP A 31 9.74 -11.39 11.59
N ILE A 32 10.89 -11.81 11.05
CA ILE A 32 11.35 -11.47 9.69
C ILE A 32 10.39 -12.11 8.66
N PHE A 33 10.01 -13.37 8.87
CA PHE A 33 9.07 -14.08 7.98
C PHE A 33 7.65 -13.50 8.03
N SER A 34 7.23 -12.93 9.16
CA SER A 34 5.92 -12.27 9.30
C SER A 34 5.89 -10.87 8.68
N ALA A 35 7.00 -10.13 8.73
CA ALA A 35 7.10 -8.79 8.15
C ALA A 35 7.27 -8.79 6.62
N PHE A 36 7.93 -9.82 6.08
CA PHE A 36 8.26 -9.90 4.65
C PHE A 36 7.03 -9.81 3.72
N PRO A 37 5.93 -10.55 3.94
CA PRO A 37 4.73 -10.43 3.12
C PRO A 37 4.13 -9.02 3.15
N LYS A 38 4.08 -8.39 4.33
CA LYS A 38 3.54 -7.03 4.49
C LYS A 38 4.31 -6.02 3.64
N LYS A 39 5.65 -6.14 3.60
CA LYS A 39 6.52 -5.27 2.80
C LYS A 39 6.38 -5.54 1.30
N LEU A 40 6.25 -6.80 0.88
CA LEU A 40 6.05 -7.15 -0.53
C LEU A 40 4.75 -6.61 -1.11
N VAL A 41 3.65 -6.69 -0.36
CA VAL A 41 2.34 -6.20 -0.81
C VAL A 41 2.37 -4.68 -1.00
N SER A 42 3.06 -3.94 -0.14
CA SER A 42 3.20 -2.48 -0.25
C SER A 42 3.91 -2.02 -1.52
N PHE A 43 4.79 -2.86 -2.07
CA PHE A 43 5.51 -2.60 -3.31
C PHE A 43 4.84 -3.26 -4.54
N GLY A 44 3.71 -3.93 -4.34
CA GLY A 44 3.04 -4.72 -5.37
C GLY A 44 2.41 -3.86 -6.46
N PHE A 45 2.95 -3.96 -7.68
CA PHE A 45 2.39 -3.35 -8.90
C PHE A 45 1.58 -4.35 -9.77
N SER A 46 1.66 -5.64 -9.46
CA SER A 46 1.30 -6.73 -10.37
C SER A 46 -0.11 -6.67 -10.99
N PRO A 47 -1.21 -6.38 -10.28
CA PRO A 47 -2.54 -6.41 -10.90
C PRO A 47 -2.81 -5.18 -11.79
N GLN A 48 -2.02 -4.11 -11.66
CA GLN A 48 -2.23 -2.85 -12.38
C GLN A 48 -1.40 -2.77 -13.67
N ALA A 49 -0.38 -3.62 -13.81
CA ALA A 49 0.53 -3.63 -14.95
C ALA A 49 -0.18 -3.81 -16.30
N PHE A 50 -1.22 -4.64 -16.35
CA PHE A 50 -1.98 -4.91 -17.59
C PHE A 50 -2.82 -3.72 -18.04
N ALA A 51 -3.45 -3.01 -17.09
CA ALA A 51 -4.21 -1.80 -17.40
C ALA A 51 -3.28 -0.70 -17.96
N ILE A 52 -2.11 -0.52 -17.34
CA ILE A 52 -1.12 0.47 -17.77
C ILE A 52 -0.51 0.11 -19.14
N TYR A 53 -0.33 -1.18 -19.40
CA TYR A 53 0.12 -1.64 -20.72
C TYR A 53 -0.89 -1.31 -21.83
N ASN A 54 -2.19 -1.45 -21.54
CA ASN A 54 -3.26 -1.17 -22.50
C ASN A 54 -3.46 0.34 -22.74
N ASP A 55 -3.18 1.17 -21.73
CA ASP A 55 -3.32 2.63 -21.81
C ASP A 55 -2.12 3.32 -22.52
N LEU A 56 -1.06 2.57 -22.82
CA LEU A 56 0.14 3.08 -23.48
C LEU A 56 -0.09 3.29 -24.99
N VAL A 57 0.11 4.53 -25.47
CA VAL A 57 -0.03 4.92 -26.90
C VAL A 57 0.75 4.01 -27.88
N ARG A 58 1.90 3.46 -27.44
CA ARG A 58 2.64 2.42 -28.18
C ARG A 58 3.07 1.32 -27.23
N PRO A 59 2.31 0.22 -27.12
CA PRO A 59 2.57 -0.83 -26.15
C PRO A 59 3.83 -1.60 -26.54
N THR A 60 4.89 -1.46 -25.74
CA THR A 60 6.14 -2.22 -25.89
C THR A 60 6.65 -2.59 -24.51
N ILE A 61 7.12 -3.83 -24.34
CA ILE A 61 7.58 -4.35 -23.05
C ILE A 61 8.74 -3.51 -22.49
N ARG A 62 9.66 -3.04 -23.34
CA ARG A 62 10.78 -2.18 -22.90
C ARG A 62 10.33 -0.85 -22.30
N ARG A 63 9.27 -0.24 -22.86
CA ARG A 63 8.74 1.02 -22.33
C ARG A 63 7.96 0.81 -21.04
N LEU A 64 7.18 -0.27 -20.98
CA LEU A 64 6.48 -0.66 -19.74
C LEU A 64 7.47 -0.89 -18.59
N ASP A 65 8.56 -1.62 -18.86
CA ASP A 65 9.62 -1.89 -17.88
C ASP A 65 10.29 -0.59 -17.41
N THR A 66 10.64 0.31 -18.35
CA THR A 66 11.23 1.62 -17.99
C THR A 66 10.28 2.43 -17.11
N VAL A 67 9.00 2.54 -17.47
CA VAL A 67 7.99 3.27 -16.70
C VAL A 67 7.83 2.65 -15.31
N THR A 68 7.73 1.32 -15.24
CA THR A 68 7.58 0.58 -13.99
C THR A 68 8.78 0.78 -13.07
N LEU A 69 10.01 0.68 -13.60
CA LEU A 69 11.24 0.92 -12.85
C LEU A 69 11.32 2.35 -12.33
N THR A 70 10.93 3.35 -13.12
CA THR A 70 10.91 4.75 -12.68
C THR A 70 9.85 5.03 -11.61
N ALA A 71 8.69 4.37 -11.69
CA ALA A 71 7.66 4.49 -10.66
C ALA A 71 8.11 3.85 -9.35
N ILE A 72 8.66 2.63 -9.45
CA ILE A 72 9.25 1.88 -8.34
C ILE A 72 10.35 2.70 -7.63
N SER A 73 11.29 3.28 -8.39
CA SER A 73 12.39 4.04 -7.80
C SER A 73 11.89 5.29 -7.09
N THR A 74 10.87 5.95 -7.64
CA THR A 74 10.22 7.11 -7.04
C THR A 74 9.54 6.73 -5.71
N VAL A 75 8.72 5.67 -5.71
CA VAL A 75 8.05 5.18 -4.50
C VAL A 75 9.07 4.75 -3.44
N LEU A 76 10.14 4.07 -3.84
CA LEU A 76 11.21 3.66 -2.93
C LEU A 76 11.86 4.86 -2.24
N ALA A 77 12.13 5.95 -2.98
CA ALA A 77 12.69 7.17 -2.41
C ALA A 77 11.74 7.81 -1.39
N PHE A 78 10.44 7.89 -1.70
CA PHE A 78 9.43 8.42 -0.77
C PHE A 78 9.26 7.54 0.47
N TYR A 79 9.14 6.23 0.31
CA TYR A 79 9.01 5.33 1.45
C TYR A 79 10.25 5.30 2.32
N THR A 80 11.45 5.39 1.73
CA THR A 80 12.70 5.47 2.48
C THR A 80 12.76 6.76 3.30
N THR A 81 12.45 7.92 2.70
CA THR A 81 12.45 9.21 3.41
C THR A 81 11.41 9.26 4.53
N ILE A 82 10.18 8.81 4.28
CA ILE A 82 9.12 8.72 5.29
C ILE A 82 9.47 7.73 6.40
N SER A 83 10.07 6.58 6.07
CA SER A 83 10.47 5.58 7.06
C SER A 83 11.58 6.10 7.97
N ILE A 84 12.59 6.78 7.39
CA ILE A 84 13.67 7.41 8.17
C ILE A 84 13.10 8.49 9.08
N ALA A 85 12.27 9.39 8.55
CA ALA A 85 11.65 10.44 9.35
C ALA A 85 10.77 9.87 10.47
N GLY A 86 9.93 8.86 10.18
CA GLY A 86 9.09 8.21 11.18
C GLY A 86 9.91 7.54 12.29
N TYR A 87 11.00 6.86 11.92
CA TYR A 87 11.91 6.25 12.87
C TYR A 87 12.62 7.29 13.76
N PHE A 88 13.02 8.44 13.21
CA PHE A 88 13.59 9.54 14.00
C PHE A 88 12.57 10.17 14.97
N THR A 89 11.27 10.14 14.66
CA THR A 89 10.23 10.75 15.51
C THR A 89 9.87 9.90 16.74
N TYR A 90 9.88 8.57 16.65
CA TYR A 90 9.38 7.65 17.69
C TYR A 90 10.39 6.58 18.15
N GLY A 91 11.49 6.37 17.43
CA GLY A 91 12.50 5.36 17.77
C GLY A 91 11.93 3.93 17.80
N SER A 92 12.25 3.18 18.86
CA SER A 92 11.80 1.79 19.09
C SER A 92 10.33 1.63 19.48
N GLU A 93 9.62 2.70 19.83
CA GLU A 93 8.22 2.67 20.33
C GLU A 93 7.19 2.91 19.20
N ILE A 94 7.54 2.54 17.96
CA ILE A 94 6.63 2.62 16.81
C ILE A 94 5.55 1.54 16.90
N THR A 95 4.29 1.95 16.86
CA THR A 95 3.16 1.02 16.70
C THR A 95 2.96 0.64 15.24
N ASP A 96 2.34 -0.51 14.97
CA ASP A 96 2.02 -0.99 13.62
C ASP A 96 1.18 0.03 12.82
N ASN A 97 0.38 0.85 13.50
CA ASN A 97 -0.37 1.95 12.90
C ASN A 97 0.32 3.29 13.17
N LEU A 98 1.20 3.69 12.26
CA LEU A 98 1.97 4.95 12.36
C LEU A 98 1.08 6.17 12.66
N LEU A 99 -0.12 6.26 12.06
CA LEU A 99 -1.04 7.37 12.28
C LEU A 99 -1.62 7.38 13.70
N GLY A 100 -1.76 6.21 14.33
CA GLY A 100 -2.29 6.06 15.68
C GLY A 100 -1.31 6.52 16.77
N SER A 101 -0.01 6.51 16.48
CA SER A 101 1.01 7.04 17.40
C SER A 101 1.06 8.58 17.46
N TYR A 102 0.49 9.28 16.48
CA TYR A 102 0.46 10.75 16.48
C TYR A 102 -0.70 11.34 17.29
N PRO A 103 -0.44 12.35 18.15
CA PRO A 103 -1.49 13.06 18.89
C PRO A 103 -2.41 13.84 17.96
N LEU A 104 -3.60 14.20 18.44
CA LEU A 104 -4.64 14.93 17.70
C LEU A 104 -4.30 16.41 17.54
N THR A 105 -3.20 16.72 16.86
CA THR A 105 -2.87 18.09 16.45
C THR A 105 -3.56 18.45 15.13
N THR A 106 -3.72 19.74 14.86
CA THR A 106 -4.35 20.24 13.63
C THR A 106 -3.65 19.74 12.37
N GLU A 107 -2.32 19.69 12.39
CA GLU A 107 -1.48 19.23 11.28
C GLU A 107 -1.66 17.73 11.00
N VAL A 108 -1.61 16.89 12.05
CA VAL A 108 -1.82 15.44 11.94
C VAL A 108 -3.24 15.12 11.49
N THR A 109 -4.22 15.91 11.94
CA THR A 109 -5.62 15.74 11.55
C THR A 109 -5.83 15.99 10.05
N ILE A 110 -5.18 17.02 9.50
CA ILE A 110 -5.20 17.28 8.05
C ILE A 110 -4.57 16.10 7.28
N ALA A 111 -3.43 15.58 7.76
CA ALA A 111 -2.78 14.42 7.14
C ALA A 111 -3.69 13.17 7.15
N ARG A 112 -4.39 12.90 8.27
CA ARG A 112 -5.36 11.79 8.37
C ARG A 112 -6.49 11.93 7.35
N VAL A 113 -7.08 13.13 7.23
CA VAL A 113 -8.15 13.39 6.25
C VAL A 113 -7.64 13.23 4.82
N GLY A 114 -6.42 13.70 4.51
CA GLY A 114 -5.80 13.53 3.21
C GLY A 114 -5.64 12.06 2.84
N ILE A 115 -5.13 11.23 3.75
CA ILE A 115 -5.00 9.78 3.53
C ILE A 115 -6.36 9.12 3.34
N SER A 116 -7.36 9.46 4.17
CA SER A 116 -8.72 8.95 3.99
C SER A 116 -9.31 9.30 2.62
N PHE A 117 -9.09 10.52 2.13
CA PHE A 117 -9.55 10.93 0.80
C PHE A 117 -8.87 10.12 -0.31
N VAL A 118 -7.55 9.93 -0.22
CA VAL A 118 -6.80 9.08 -1.17
C VAL A 118 -7.35 7.65 -1.16
N LEU A 119 -7.66 7.09 0.01
CA LEU A 119 -8.26 5.76 0.12
C LEU A 119 -9.66 5.71 -0.50
N CYS A 120 -10.50 6.73 -0.29
CA CYS A 120 -11.81 6.83 -0.90
C CYS A 120 -11.75 6.84 -2.43
N VAL A 121 -10.73 7.45 -3.03
CA VAL A 121 -10.52 7.46 -4.48
C VAL A 121 -9.85 6.16 -4.95
N SER A 122 -8.96 5.57 -4.15
CA SER A 122 -8.22 4.36 -4.52
C SER A 122 -9.10 3.11 -4.49
N TYR A 123 -10.04 3.03 -3.54
CA TYR A 123 -10.95 1.91 -3.41
C TYR A 123 -11.78 1.61 -4.68
N PRO A 124 -12.46 2.58 -5.32
CA PRO A 124 -13.19 2.32 -6.56
C PRO A 124 -12.26 1.93 -7.73
N LEU A 125 -11.04 2.48 -7.79
CA LEU A 125 -10.06 2.10 -8.82
C LEU A 125 -9.66 0.61 -8.70
N LEU A 126 -9.60 0.09 -7.48
CA LEU A 126 -9.31 -1.32 -7.22
C LEU A 126 -10.51 -2.25 -7.49
N MET A 127 -11.73 -1.73 -7.46
CA MET A 127 -12.93 -2.52 -7.74
C MET A 127 -13.11 -2.87 -9.23
N ILE A 128 -12.65 -2.01 -10.15
CA ILE A 128 -12.79 -2.20 -11.61
C ILE A 128 -12.26 -3.57 -12.08
N PRO A 129 -11.00 -3.96 -11.80
CA PRO A 129 -10.49 -5.27 -12.24
C PRO A 129 -11.19 -6.46 -11.55
N CYS A 130 -11.74 -6.26 -10.36
CA CYS A 130 -12.51 -7.28 -9.65
C CYS A 130 -13.83 -7.56 -10.38
N THR A 131 -14.53 -6.51 -10.80
CA THR A 131 -15.77 -6.65 -11.56
C THR A 131 -15.55 -7.40 -12.88
N GLU A 132 -14.49 -7.07 -13.63
CA GLU A 132 -14.13 -7.79 -14.86
C GLU A 132 -13.83 -9.27 -14.62
N SER A 133 -13.12 -9.58 -13.53
CA SER A 133 -12.81 -10.97 -13.17
C SER A 133 -14.08 -11.75 -12.80
N MET A 134 -15.00 -11.10 -12.07
CA MET A 134 -16.27 -11.71 -11.65
C MET A 134 -17.21 -11.96 -12.82
N THR A 135 -17.36 -11.04 -13.77
CA THR A 135 -18.23 -11.23 -14.95
C THR A 135 -17.74 -12.40 -15.82
N HIS A 136 -16.43 -12.50 -16.05
CA HIS A 136 -15.82 -13.62 -16.77
C HIS A 136 -15.98 -14.97 -16.06
N PHE A 137 -15.81 -15.00 -14.74
CA PHE A 137 -16.01 -16.21 -13.95
C PHE A 137 -17.46 -16.69 -13.98
N VAL A 138 -18.41 -15.78 -13.72
CA VAL A 138 -19.84 -16.09 -13.76
C VAL A 138 -20.27 -16.55 -15.15
N GLY A 139 -19.83 -15.87 -16.22
CA GLY A 139 -20.12 -16.27 -17.61
C GLY A 139 -19.62 -17.67 -17.96
N THR A 140 -18.45 -18.05 -17.43
CA THR A 140 -17.87 -19.39 -17.61
C THR A 140 -18.69 -20.44 -16.86
N ILE A 141 -19.06 -20.17 -15.60
CA ILE A 141 -19.90 -21.07 -14.79
C ILE A 141 -21.28 -21.27 -15.42
N THR A 142 -21.93 -20.21 -15.91
CA THR A 142 -23.23 -20.27 -16.60
C THR A 142 -23.16 -21.04 -17.92
N SER A 143 -22.05 -20.90 -18.67
CA SER A 143 -21.81 -21.66 -19.90
C SER A 143 -21.63 -23.16 -19.63
N LEU A 144 -20.97 -23.53 -18.51
CA LEU A 144 -20.81 -24.92 -18.08
C LEU A 144 -22.11 -25.57 -17.59
N THR A 145 -22.99 -24.79 -16.95
CA THR A 145 -24.27 -25.32 -16.43
C THR A 145 -25.38 -25.41 -17.49
N THR A 146 -25.33 -24.58 -18.53
CA THR A 146 -26.41 -24.51 -19.54
C THR A 146 -26.07 -25.26 -20.85
N GLY A 147 -24.81 -25.63 -21.09
CA GLY A 147 -24.41 -26.37 -22.31
C GLY A 147 -24.66 -25.61 -23.62
N LYS A 148 -24.92 -24.29 -23.54
CA LYS A 148 -25.22 -23.41 -24.69
C LYS A 148 -23.92 -22.79 -25.19
N ASN A 149 -23.70 -22.84 -26.50
CA ASN A 149 -22.48 -22.32 -27.14
C ASN A 149 -22.27 -20.82 -26.85
N ILE A 150 -21.01 -20.48 -26.55
CA ILE A 150 -20.48 -19.18 -26.11
C ILE A 150 -20.81 -18.01 -27.06
N THR A 151 -21.24 -18.28 -28.29
CA THR A 151 -21.59 -17.28 -29.30
C THR A 151 -22.86 -16.47 -29.01
N ASP A 152 -23.74 -16.91 -28.09
CA ASP A 152 -25.01 -16.21 -27.80
C ASP A 152 -24.91 -15.15 -26.67
N LEU A 153 -23.81 -15.17 -25.89
CA LEU A 153 -23.65 -14.29 -24.71
C LEU A 153 -22.78 -13.06 -24.95
N LYS A 154 -22.05 -12.97 -26.08
CA LYS A 154 -21.15 -11.83 -26.37
C LYS A 154 -21.82 -10.65 -27.09
N THR A 155 -23.11 -10.76 -27.40
CA THR A 155 -23.86 -9.78 -28.20
C THR A 155 -24.68 -8.77 -27.37
N ARG A 156 -24.48 -8.70 -26.05
CA ARG A 156 -25.10 -7.69 -25.17
C ARG A 156 -24.09 -7.04 -24.25
#